data_AF-A0A258GSU1-F1
#
_entry.id   AF-A0A258GSU1-F1
#
_cell.length_a   1.000
_cell.length_b   1.000
_cell.length_c   1.000
_cell.angle_alpha   90.00
_cell.angle_beta   90.00
_cell.angle_gamma   90.00
#
_symmetry.space_group_name_H-M   'P 1'
#
loop_
_entity.id
_entity.type
_entity.pdbx_description
1 polymer ?
#
loop_
_entity_poly.entity_id
_entity_poly.type
_entity_poly.pdbx_seq_one_letter_code
_entity_poly.pdbx_strand_id
1 'polypeptide(L)'
;MDYRKRISDHVAFALLVYTGLHIFVTMGALKTGNGNILPYFSLIVLVAAIIPACRWFEKRWEGLSDAQAGDPALSGAFRRDVAMIWAGALSLPVILTLFAKAMLALF
;
A
#
# COMPACT_ATOMS: atom_id res chain seq x y z
N MET A 1 -18.26 -7.89 -16.81
CA MET A 1 -17.21 -7.09 -16.12
C MET A 1 -16.45 -8.05 -15.23
N ASP A 2 -15.12 -8.12 -15.32
CA ASP A 2 -14.32 -9.10 -14.56
C ASP A 2 -13.65 -8.42 -13.36
N TYR A 3 -14.03 -8.80 -12.14
CA TYR A 3 -13.47 -8.24 -10.91
C TYR A 3 -11.98 -8.58 -10.70
N ARG A 4 -11.50 -9.71 -11.24
CA ARG A 4 -10.09 -10.14 -11.10
C ARG A 4 -9.15 -9.18 -11.81
N LYS A 5 -9.49 -8.79 -13.04
CA LYS A 5 -8.71 -7.80 -13.78
C LYS A 5 -8.72 -6.45 -13.07
N ARG A 6 -9.90 -6.01 -12.64
CA ARG A 6 -10.05 -4.70 -12.00
C ARG A 6 -9.33 -4.58 -10.66
N ILE A 7 -9.27 -5.64 -9.85
CA ILE A 7 -8.52 -5.58 -8.59
C ILE A 7 -7.02 -5.51 -8.86
N SER A 8 -6.51 -6.26 -9.86
CA SER A 8 -5.11 -6.22 -10.25
C SER A 8 -4.73 -4.83 -10.75
N ASP A 9 -5.59 -4.19 -11.56
CA ASP A 9 -5.40 -2.79 -11.98
C ASP A 9 -5.33 -1.85 -10.76
N HIS A 10 -6.25 -1.96 -9.80
CA HIS A 10 -6.22 -1.14 -8.59
C HIS A 10 -4.97 -1.37 -7.74
N VAL A 11 -4.50 -2.62 -7.61
CA VAL A 11 -3.25 -2.94 -6.91
C VAL A 11 -2.06 -2.30 -7.62
N ALA A 12 -1.98 -2.39 -8.95
CA ALA A 12 -0.92 -1.78 -9.74
C ALA A 12 -0.90 -0.25 -9.60
N PHE A 13 -2.06 0.41 -9.74
CA PHE A 13 -2.18 1.85 -9.53
C PHE A 13 -1.84 2.27 -8.09
N ALA A 14 -2.26 1.49 -7.10
CA ALA A 14 -1.96 1.74 -5.70
C ALA A 14 -0.44 1.65 -5.43
N LEU A 15 0.25 0.68 -6.03
CA LEU A 15 1.71 0.56 -5.95
C LEU A 15 2.43 1.76 -6.57
N LEU A 16 1.95 2.26 -7.72
CA LEU A 16 2.51 3.46 -8.36
C LEU A 16 2.33 4.70 -7.47
N VAL A 17 1.13 4.91 -6.94
CA VAL A 17 0.83 6.05 -6.06
C VAL A 17 1.63 5.96 -4.77
N TYR A 18 1.67 4.79 -4.14
CA TYR A 18 2.48 4.52 -2.96
C TYR A 18 3.95 4.84 -3.22
N THR A 19 4.50 4.36 -4.33
CA THR A 19 5.92 4.56 -4.67
C THR A 19 6.21 6.04 -4.88
N GLY A 20 5.36 6.75 -5.62
CA GLY A 20 5.47 8.19 -5.80
C GLY A 20 5.44 8.93 -4.45
N LEU A 21 4.43 8.65 -3.62
CA LEU A 21 4.29 9.26 -2.29
C LEU A 21 5.50 8.96 -1.41
N HIS A 22 5.96 7.71 -1.41
CA HIS A 22 7.12 7.28 -0.64
C HIS A 22 8.41 7.99 -1.07
N ILE A 23 8.64 8.18 -2.37
CA ILE A 23 9.78 8.96 -2.88
C ILE A 23 9.71 10.40 -2.36
N PHE A 24 8.56 11.08 -2.49
CA PHE A 24 8.42 12.46 -2.02
C PHE A 24 8.63 12.59 -0.50
N VAL A 25 8.03 11.69 0.28
CA VAL A 25 8.15 11.66 1.73
C VAL A 25 9.60 11.38 2.15
N THR A 26 10.25 10.39 1.52
CA THR A 26 11.63 10.01 1.81
C THR A 26 12.60 11.12 1.41
N MET A 27 12.44 11.71 0.22
CA MET A 27 13.26 12.85 -0.21
C MET A 27 13.10 14.05 0.73
N GLY A 28 11.88 14.30 1.21
CA GLY A 28 11.63 15.30 2.24
C GLY A 28 12.43 15.01 3.52
N ALA A 29 12.36 13.77 4.03
CA ALA A 29 13.08 13.37 5.23
C ALA A 29 14.61 13.50 5.07
N LEU A 30 15.17 13.08 3.94
CA LEU A 30 16.61 13.14 3.65
C LEU A 30 17.13 14.59 3.56
N LYS A 31 16.33 15.51 3.03
CA LYS A 31 16.72 16.92 2.91
C LYS A 31 16.78 17.63 4.28
N THR A 32 16.22 17.03 5.33
CA THR A 32 16.07 17.67 6.64
C THR A 32 17.05 17.17 7.71
N GLY A 33 17.90 16.16 7.46
CA GLY A 33 18.66 15.51 8.54
C GLY A 33 20.07 15.02 8.17
N ASN A 34 21.04 15.41 8.99
CA ASN A 34 22.42 14.89 9.01
C ASN A 34 22.41 13.37 9.27
N GLY A 35 22.81 12.55 8.28
CA GLY A 35 23.41 11.21 8.46
C GLY A 35 22.67 10.14 9.29
N ASN A 36 21.36 10.26 9.56
CA ASN A 36 20.66 9.30 10.42
C ASN A 36 20.14 8.09 9.61
N ILE A 37 20.26 6.88 10.16
CA ILE A 37 19.95 5.61 9.47
C ILE A 37 18.46 5.24 9.50
N LEU A 38 17.71 5.82 10.43
CA LEU A 38 16.28 5.55 10.65
C LEU A 38 15.36 5.75 9.42
N PRO A 39 15.54 6.78 8.58
CA PRO A 39 14.80 6.93 7.32
C PRO A 39 15.01 5.74 6.36
N TYR A 40 16.24 5.22 6.27
CA TYR A 40 16.56 4.09 5.40
C TYR A 40 15.96 2.78 5.94
N PHE A 41 15.99 2.56 7.25
CA PHE A 41 15.34 1.41 7.87
C PHE A 41 13.82 1.44 7.67
N SER A 42 13.21 2.63 7.80
CA SER A 42 11.79 2.84 7.52
C SER A 42 11.45 2.45 6.08
N LEU A 43 12.31 2.79 5.11
CA LEU A 43 12.16 2.41 3.71
C LEU A 43 12.02 0.88 3.52
N ILE A 44 12.88 0.12 4.22
CA ILE A 44 12.89 -1.34 4.17
C ILE A 44 11.59 -1.90 4.76
N VAL A 45 11.17 -1.39 5.92
CA VAL A 45 9.94 -1.82 6.59
C VAL A 45 8.71 -1.54 5.71
N LEU A 46 8.67 -0.37 5.07
CA LEU A 46 7.56 0.01 4.19
C LEU A 46 7.42 -0.96 3.00
N VAL A 47 8.53 -1.26 2.33
CA VAL A 47 8.56 -2.19 1.19
C VAL A 47 8.22 -3.62 1.63
N ALA A 48 8.75 -4.06 2.78
CA ALA A 48 8.46 -5.38 3.33
C ALA A 48 6.98 -5.56 3.71
N ALA A 49 6.29 -4.48 4.09
CA ALA A 49 4.88 -4.51 4.46
C ALA A 49 3.94 -4.46 3.24
N ILE A 50 4.27 -3.69 2.19
CA ILE A 50 3.35 -3.49 1.07
C ILE A 50 3.25 -4.71 0.14
N ILE A 51 4.35 -5.42 -0.10
CA ILE A 51 4.37 -6.57 -1.02
C ILE A 51 3.44 -7.70 -0.53
N PRO A 52 3.49 -8.15 0.74
CA PRO A 52 2.56 -9.14 1.26
C PRO A 52 1.11 -8.67 1.22
N ALA A 53 0.86 -7.38 1.53
CA ALA A 53 -0.48 -6.81 1.49
C ALA A 53 -1.07 -6.92 0.08
N CYS A 54 -0.35 -6.44 -0.94
CA CYS A 54 -0.77 -6.52 -2.34
C CYS A 54 -1.03 -7.97 -2.77
N ARG A 55 -0.11 -8.89 -2.45
CA ARG A 55 -0.27 -10.33 -2.77
C ARG A 55 -1.50 -10.96 -2.10
N TRP A 56 -1.81 -10.57 -0.88
CA TRP A 56 -2.97 -11.09 -0.17
C TRP A 56 -4.29 -10.62 -0.80
N PHE A 57 -4.37 -9.35 -1.19
CA PHE A 57 -5.52 -8.82 -1.92
C PHE A 57 -5.69 -9.49 -3.29
N GLU A 58 -4.61 -9.64 -4.05
CA GLU A 58 -4.64 -10.28 -5.38
C GLU A 58 -5.08 -11.75 -5.28
N LYS A 59 -4.44 -12.54 -4.41
CA LYS A 59 -4.73 -13.97 -4.22
C LYS A 59 -6.19 -14.23 -3.83
N ARG A 60 -6.81 -13.34 -3.05
CA ARG A 60 -8.21 -13.48 -2.64
C ARG A 60 -9.18 -13.44 -3.83
N TRP A 61 -8.87 -12.65 -4.84
CA TRP A 61 -9.74 -12.42 -5.99
C TRP A 61 -9.35 -13.30 -7.18
N GLU A 62 -8.07 -13.61 -7.34
CA GLU A 62 -7.54 -14.46 -8.42
C GLU A 62 -8.19 -15.86 -8.44
N GLY A 63 -8.53 -16.41 -7.27
CA GLY A 63 -9.16 -17.73 -7.14
C GLY A 63 -10.64 -17.82 -7.55
N LEU A 64 -11.27 -16.73 -8.01
CA LEU A 64 -12.68 -16.74 -8.43
C LEU A 64 -12.86 -17.43 -9.78
N SER A 65 -13.88 -18.30 -9.87
CA SER A 65 -14.32 -18.91 -11.12
C SER A 65 -14.89 -17.85 -12.08
N ASP A 66 -14.90 -18.12 -13.39
CA ASP A 66 -15.41 -17.19 -14.40
C ASP A 66 -16.89 -16.81 -14.17
N ALA A 67 -17.69 -17.71 -13.60
CA ALA A 67 -19.08 -17.42 -13.21
C ALA A 67 -19.18 -16.41 -12.05
N GLN A 68 -18.20 -16.42 -11.14
CA GLN A 68 -18.13 -15.52 -9.98
C GLN A 68 -17.47 -14.19 -10.32
N ALA A 69 -16.61 -14.17 -11.35
CA ALA A 69 -15.87 -12.99 -11.77
C ALA A 69 -16.75 -11.79 -12.18
N GLY A 70 -18.03 -12.02 -12.49
CA GLY A 70 -19.02 -11.00 -12.80
C GLY A 70 -20.22 -10.92 -11.86
N ASP A 71 -20.22 -11.66 -10.75
CA ASP A 71 -21.38 -11.77 -9.85
C ASP A 71 -21.67 -10.44 -9.13
N PRO A 72 -22.86 -9.84 -9.30
CA PRO A 72 -23.26 -8.63 -8.59
C PRO A 72 -23.20 -8.75 -7.05
N ALA A 73 -23.36 -9.96 -6.49
CA ALA A 73 -23.29 -10.18 -5.04
C ALA A 73 -21.89 -9.86 -4.46
N LEU A 74 -20.84 -10.03 -5.26
CA LEU A 74 -19.45 -9.74 -4.85
C LEU A 74 -19.09 -8.25 -4.95
N SER A 75 -19.96 -7.41 -5.54
CA SER A 75 -19.70 -5.98 -5.72
C SER A 75 -19.44 -5.24 -4.40
N GLY A 76 -20.13 -5.62 -3.32
CA GLY A 76 -19.95 -5.03 -2.00
C GLY A 76 -18.57 -5.36 -1.40
N ALA A 77 -18.14 -6.62 -1.52
CA ALA A 77 -16.80 -7.04 -1.10
C ALA A 77 -15.72 -6.34 -1.93
N PHE A 78 -15.90 -6.28 -3.25
CA PHE A 78 -14.96 -5.62 -4.17
C PHE A 78 -14.71 -4.16 -3.78
N ARG A 79 -15.77 -3.41 -3.52
CA ARG A 79 -15.65 -1.99 -3.14
C ARG A 79 -14.92 -1.80 -1.80
N ARG A 80 -15.18 -2.66 -0.82
CA ARG A 80 -14.49 -2.63 0.48
C ARG A 80 -12.99 -2.91 0.30
N ASP A 81 -12.66 -3.84 -0.58
CA ASP A 81 -11.28 -4.24 -0.82
C ASP A 81 -10.48 -3.19 -1.57
N VAL A 82 -11.08 -2.60 -2.60
CA VAL A 82 -10.52 -1.43 -3.27
C VAL A 82 -10.31 -0.28 -2.28
N ALA A 83 -11.28 0.00 -1.42
CA ALA A 83 -11.13 1.04 -0.40
C ALA A 83 -9.98 0.72 0.57
N MET A 84 -9.81 -0.53 1.01
CA MET A 84 -8.70 -0.94 1.87
C MET A 84 -7.35 -0.83 1.17
N ILE A 85 -7.24 -1.21 -0.11
CA ILE A 85 -6.01 -1.08 -0.90
C ILE A 85 -5.58 0.40 -0.98
N TRP A 86 -6.50 1.29 -1.32
CA TRP A 86 -6.21 2.72 -1.42
C TRP A 86 -5.94 3.37 -0.06
N ALA A 87 -6.70 3.02 0.97
CA ALA A 87 -6.44 3.48 2.33
C ALA A 87 -5.05 3.04 2.79
N GLY A 88 -4.66 1.78 2.54
CA GLY A 88 -3.33 1.26 2.81
C GLY A 88 -2.26 2.05 2.07
N ALA A 89 -2.33 2.14 0.74
CA ALA A 89 -1.33 2.82 -0.09
C ALA A 89 -1.09 4.28 0.32
N LEU A 90 -2.13 4.99 0.74
CA LEU A 90 -2.05 6.38 1.20
C LEU A 90 -1.58 6.52 2.66
N SER A 91 -2.06 5.66 3.56
CA SER A 91 -1.80 5.79 5.00
C SER A 91 -0.48 5.17 5.45
N LEU A 92 -0.04 4.06 4.83
CA LEU A 92 1.19 3.34 5.23
C LEU A 92 2.41 4.26 5.26
N PRO A 93 2.69 5.06 4.20
CA PRO A 93 3.85 5.95 4.19
C PRO A 93 3.78 7.01 5.30
N VAL A 94 2.58 7.54 5.55
CA VAL A 94 2.35 8.58 6.55
C VAL A 94 2.51 8.03 7.96
N ILE A 95 1.87 6.90 8.27
CA ILE A 95 1.95 6.24 9.58
C ILE A 95 3.40 5.90 9.91
N LEU A 96 4.13 5.33 8.95
CA LEU A 96 5.52 4.96 9.18
C LEU A 96 6.41 6.19 9.41
N THR A 97 6.19 7.27 8.66
CA THR A 97 6.94 8.53 8.84
C THR A 97 6.66 9.17 10.20
N LEU A 98 5.40 9.18 10.63
CA LEU A 98 5.02 9.68 11.95
C LEU A 98 5.60 8.80 13.06
N PHE A 99 5.56 7.47 12.89
CA PHE A 99 6.17 6.54 13.83
C PHE A 99 7.69 6.77 13.95
N ALA A 100 8.40 6.90 12.84
CA ALA A 100 9.83 7.19 12.83
C ALA A 100 10.15 8.53 13.52
N LYS A 101 9.36 9.59 13.26
CA LYS A 101 9.51 10.88 13.95
C LYS A 101 9.22 10.80 15.45
N ALA A 102 8.19 10.07 15.85
CA ALA A 102 7.86 9.86 17.26
C ALA A 102 8.97 9.10 18.00
N MET A 103 9.51 8.05 17.38
CA MET A 103 10.66 7.32 17.90
C MET A 103 11.90 8.21 18.04
N LEU A 104 12.17 9.06 17.05
CA LEU A 104 13.27 10.04 17.12
C LEU A 104 13.09 11.07 18.23
N ALA A 105 11.85 11.45 18.56
CA ALA A 105 11.58 12.42 19.63
C ALA A 105 11.70 11.82 21.04
N LEU A 106 11.76 10.48 21.14
CA LEU A 106 11.91 9.76 22.41
C LEU A 106 13.39 9.55 22.83
N PHE A 107 14.36 9.78 21.94
CA PHE A 107 15.80 9.63 22.18
C PHE A 107 16.53 10.96 21.98
#